data_AF-A0A6G4R7M2-F1
#
_entry.id   AF-A0A6G4R7M2-F1
#
_cell.length_a   1.000
_cell.length_b   1.000
_cell.length_c   1.000
_cell.angle_alpha   90.00
_cell.angle_beta   90.00
_cell.angle_gamma   90.00
#
_symmetry.space_group_name_H-M   'P 1'
#
loop_
_entity.id
_entity.type
_entity.pdbx_description
1 polymer ?
#
loop_
_entity_poly.entity_id
_entity_poly.type
_entity_poly.pdbx_seq_one_letter_code
_entity_poly.pdbx_strand_id
1 'polypeptide(L)'
;MTDEMDGGRISRRTLLHATGGALAVPAVATGQVAATSNDSSHAGAATLNRCPDATLRPSMGYCAGASTVGCDDDHPVTQELQTSVRETLTDQYDDVGALLSAGFKPYFDTLDVGDEDGWSHWLNPDYIGDDTVLDPGRPESVLVDNTSWRSIGVMFIATRDGDPVDPPAVYEDDEAVWDDRNERRTDGDDDYEYDHHEDEYGGHAAHDEHEHDGHDHDSDNSDDDHDHGPVGHEDRCSPWHYHAGLPGRFAWWYYRQAYEQDFADGDLEAPCRTPCMMHVWAVDHPDGVYAHGGPPPDARERPPADNAGFETNAEPGTDELGWDILPDELVPDERPEDLTIPGVRK
;
A
#
# COMPACT_ATOMS: atom_id res chain seq x y z
N MET A 1 -19.42 -28.02 -26.70
CA MET A 1 -19.54 -28.53 -25.32
C MET A 1 -18.25 -29.25 -25.00
N THR A 2 -17.26 -28.49 -24.57
CA THR A 2 -16.00 -28.95 -23.99
C THR A 2 -15.71 -27.95 -22.89
N ASP A 3 -15.90 -28.39 -21.64
CA ASP A 3 -15.48 -27.68 -20.44
C ASP A 3 -13.97 -27.60 -20.42
N GLU A 4 -13.45 -26.38 -20.41
CA GLU A 4 -12.07 -26.07 -20.09
C GLU A 4 -12.03 -25.80 -18.59
N MET A 5 -11.39 -26.70 -17.84
CA MET A 5 -11.20 -26.52 -16.41
C MET A 5 -10.10 -25.49 -16.20
N ASP A 6 -10.50 -24.35 -15.66
CA ASP A 6 -9.62 -23.26 -15.25
C ASP A 6 -8.71 -23.72 -14.10
N GLY A 7 -7.40 -23.61 -14.32
CA GLY A 7 -6.35 -24.07 -13.42
C GLY A 7 -6.02 -23.00 -12.40
N GLY A 8 -6.84 -22.87 -11.37
CA GLY A 8 -6.57 -21.97 -10.24
C GLY A 8 -5.20 -22.24 -9.61
N ARG A 9 -4.29 -21.28 -9.74
CA ARG A 9 -2.99 -21.28 -9.07
C ARG A 9 -3.20 -21.02 -7.58
N ILE A 10 -3.06 -22.07 -6.77
CA ILE A 10 -3.14 -21.98 -5.31
C ILE A 10 -1.81 -21.45 -4.77
N SER A 11 -1.84 -20.31 -4.08
CA SER A 11 -0.67 -19.73 -3.40
C SER A 11 -0.10 -20.70 -2.34
N ARG A 12 1.22 -20.67 -2.15
CA ARG A 12 1.92 -21.55 -1.19
C ARG A 12 1.44 -21.34 0.25
N ARG A 13 0.94 -20.16 0.61
CA ARG A 13 0.33 -19.88 1.92
C ARG A 13 -0.96 -20.66 2.12
N THR A 14 -1.86 -20.68 1.14
CA THR A 14 -3.12 -21.46 1.18
C THR A 14 -2.87 -22.97 1.34
N LEU A 15 -1.80 -23.48 0.71
CA LEU A 15 -1.45 -24.90 0.78
C LEU A 15 -0.88 -25.31 2.15
N LEU A 16 -0.26 -24.37 2.89
CA LEU A 16 0.16 -24.58 4.27
C LEU A 16 -1.03 -24.54 5.25
N HIS A 17 -2.02 -23.65 5.04
CA HIS A 17 -3.21 -23.59 5.90
C HIS A 17 -4.11 -24.84 5.80
N ALA A 18 -4.18 -25.51 4.65
CA ALA A 18 -5.04 -26.68 4.45
C ALA A 18 -4.60 -27.96 5.20
N THR A 19 -3.41 -27.98 5.82
CA THR A 19 -2.88 -29.16 6.54
C THR A 19 -2.87 -29.04 8.07
N GLY A 20 -3.34 -27.91 8.63
CA GLY A 20 -3.43 -27.65 10.07
C GLY A 20 -4.68 -28.24 10.76
N GLY A 21 -4.92 -29.55 10.60
CA GLY A 21 -6.04 -30.22 11.27
C GLY A 21 -5.83 -30.44 12.78
N ALA A 22 -6.67 -29.78 13.59
CA ALA A 22 -7.05 -30.12 14.97
C ALA A 22 -5.92 -30.36 15.99
N LEU A 23 -5.43 -29.29 16.63
CA LEU A 23 -4.87 -29.37 17.98
C LEU A 23 -5.83 -28.70 18.97
N ALA A 24 -6.31 -29.50 19.91
CA ALA A 24 -7.10 -29.04 21.04
C ALA A 24 -6.29 -28.06 21.89
N VAL A 25 -6.81 -26.84 22.07
CA VAL A 25 -6.26 -25.83 22.97
C VAL A 25 -6.44 -26.32 24.42
N PRO A 26 -5.36 -26.50 25.22
CA PRO A 26 -5.54 -26.59 26.66
C PRO A 26 -5.89 -25.20 27.18
N ALA A 27 -7.05 -25.09 27.84
CA ALA A 27 -7.42 -23.92 28.62
C ALA A 27 -6.30 -23.58 29.63
N VAL A 28 -5.60 -22.47 29.40
CA VAL A 28 -4.63 -21.93 30.36
C VAL A 28 -5.42 -21.24 31.46
N ALA A 29 -5.39 -21.85 32.64
CA ALA A 29 -5.95 -21.31 33.86
C ALA A 29 -5.37 -19.93 34.18
N THR A 30 -6.23 -19.05 34.68
CA THR A 30 -5.91 -17.74 35.25
C THR A 30 -4.88 -17.87 36.38
N GLY A 31 -3.61 -17.73 36.03
CA GLY A 31 -2.51 -17.54 36.98
C GLY A 31 -2.38 -16.07 37.31
N GLN A 32 -2.75 -15.68 38.53
CA GLN A 32 -2.45 -14.36 39.08
C GLN A 32 -0.94 -14.14 39.09
N VAL A 33 -0.44 -13.32 38.15
CA VAL A 33 0.91 -12.77 38.25
C VAL A 33 0.83 -11.57 39.18
N ALA A 34 1.29 -11.75 40.42
CA ALA A 34 1.52 -10.63 41.34
C ALA A 34 2.70 -9.80 40.78
N ALA A 35 2.37 -8.73 40.05
CA ALA A 35 3.34 -7.77 39.58
C ALA A 35 3.89 -6.98 40.78
N THR A 36 5.15 -7.23 41.13
CA THR A 36 5.94 -6.28 41.92
C THR A 36 6.17 -5.05 41.06
N SER A 37 5.44 -4.00 41.40
CA SER A 37 5.51 -2.65 40.85
C SER A 37 6.93 -2.10 40.89
N ASN A 38 7.62 -1.98 39.73
CA ASN A 38 8.56 -0.88 39.43
C ASN A 38 9.25 -0.88 38.04
N ASP A 39 8.69 -1.40 36.94
CA ASP A 39 9.44 -1.33 35.65
C ASP A 39 8.59 -1.21 34.35
N SER A 40 7.44 -0.55 34.42
CA SER A 40 6.57 -0.32 33.25
C SER A 40 7.01 0.85 32.34
N SER A 41 8.10 1.55 32.65
CA SER A 41 8.63 2.66 31.82
C SER A 41 9.77 2.27 30.88
N HIS A 42 10.36 1.07 31.02
CA HIS A 42 11.50 0.64 30.22
C HIS A 42 11.12 -0.26 29.02
N ALA A 43 9.98 -0.96 29.06
CA ALA A 43 9.54 -1.82 27.96
C ALA A 43 9.11 -1.03 26.70
N GLY A 44 8.38 0.07 26.86
CA GLY A 44 7.98 0.93 25.73
C GLY A 44 9.12 1.77 25.16
N ALA A 45 10.14 2.07 25.95
CA ALA A 45 11.34 2.76 25.48
C ALA A 45 12.29 1.82 24.71
N ALA A 46 12.32 0.53 25.05
CA ALA A 46 13.19 -0.45 24.40
C ALA A 46 12.73 -0.83 22.98
N THR A 47 11.43 -0.83 22.71
CA THR A 47 10.86 -1.06 21.36
C THR A 47 11.05 0.14 20.45
N LEU A 48 10.90 1.37 20.95
CA LEU A 48 11.18 2.59 20.17
C LEU A 48 12.67 2.76 19.83
N ASN A 49 13.58 2.30 20.69
CA ASN A 49 15.02 2.36 20.42
C ASN A 49 15.50 1.44 19.28
N ARG A 50 14.68 0.47 18.82
CA ARG A 50 15.00 -0.39 17.66
C ARG A 50 14.56 0.21 16.32
N CYS A 51 13.64 1.17 16.33
CA CYS A 51 13.03 1.74 15.14
C CYS A 51 13.27 3.26 15.15
N PRO A 52 14.37 3.76 14.56
CA PRO A 52 14.70 5.19 14.64
C PRO A 52 13.63 6.11 14.02
N ASP A 53 12.88 5.60 13.03
CA ASP A 53 11.83 6.36 12.34
C ASP A 53 10.47 6.29 13.04
N ALA A 54 10.32 5.42 14.04
CA ALA A 54 9.06 5.21 14.75
C ALA A 54 8.65 6.44 15.57
N THR A 55 7.45 6.97 15.32
CA THR A 55 6.89 8.09 16.10
C THR A 55 5.60 7.71 16.81
N LEU A 56 5.29 8.39 17.92
CA LEU A 56 4.00 8.24 18.61
C LEU A 56 2.85 8.94 17.88
N ARG A 57 3.15 10.04 17.19
CA ARG A 57 2.18 10.79 16.37
C ARG A 57 2.12 10.21 14.96
N PRO A 58 1.06 10.49 14.17
CA PRO A 58 1.06 10.25 12.73
C PRO A 58 2.35 10.78 12.10
N SER A 59 3.01 9.94 11.31
CA SER A 59 4.15 10.33 10.50
C SER A 59 4.29 9.37 9.33
N MET A 60 4.80 9.91 8.24
CA MET A 60 4.99 9.20 6.98
C MET A 60 6.37 9.55 6.42
N GLY A 61 6.89 8.68 5.57
CA GLY A 61 8.09 8.92 4.77
C GLY A 61 7.95 8.30 3.39
N TYR A 62 8.72 8.80 2.44
CA TYR A 62 8.77 8.20 1.10
C TYR A 62 9.51 6.87 1.12
N CYS A 63 9.02 5.93 0.33
CA CYS A 63 9.73 4.69 0.08
C CYS A 63 11.05 4.91 -0.67
N ALA A 64 11.94 3.92 -0.66
CA ALA A 64 13.22 4.05 -1.35
C ALA A 64 13.00 4.30 -2.85
N GLY A 65 13.56 5.39 -3.37
CA GLY A 65 13.38 5.81 -4.77
C GLY A 65 11.99 6.37 -5.10
N ALA A 66 11.11 6.54 -4.11
CA ALA A 66 9.82 7.17 -4.27
C ALA A 66 9.92 8.70 -4.18
N SER A 67 9.12 9.38 -4.99
CA SER A 67 9.03 10.83 -5.09
C SER A 67 7.71 11.23 -5.75
N THR A 68 7.12 12.31 -5.26
CA THR A 68 5.95 12.98 -5.88
C THR A 68 6.35 14.10 -6.83
N VAL A 69 7.65 14.44 -6.93
CA VAL A 69 8.11 15.61 -7.69
C VAL A 69 7.71 15.55 -9.17
N GLY A 70 7.78 14.36 -9.79
CA GLY A 70 7.37 14.16 -11.18
C GLY A 70 5.92 13.73 -11.35
N CYS A 71 5.12 13.70 -10.28
CA CYS A 71 3.70 13.34 -10.36
C CYS A 71 2.87 14.53 -10.83
N ASP A 72 2.11 14.32 -11.91
CA ASP A 72 1.16 15.26 -12.46
C ASP A 72 -0.20 14.56 -12.63
N ASP A 73 -1.26 15.22 -12.17
CA ASP A 73 -2.64 14.73 -12.29
C ASP A 73 -3.10 14.72 -13.76
N ASP A 74 -2.58 15.64 -14.57
CA ASP A 74 -2.88 15.73 -15.99
C ASP A 74 -2.04 14.75 -16.84
N HIS A 75 -1.08 14.03 -16.24
CA HIS A 75 -0.29 13.03 -16.95
C HIS A 75 -1.17 11.89 -17.49
N PRO A 76 -1.01 11.45 -18.76
CA PRO A 76 -1.87 10.41 -19.35
C PRO A 76 -1.96 9.13 -18.53
N VAL A 77 -0.83 8.66 -17.97
CA VAL A 77 -0.78 7.45 -17.13
C VAL A 77 -1.52 7.66 -15.81
N THR A 78 -1.47 8.84 -15.20
CA THR A 78 -2.25 9.16 -13.99
C THR A 78 -3.74 9.12 -14.30
N GLN A 79 -4.17 9.74 -15.41
CA GLN A 79 -5.57 9.74 -15.82
C GLN A 79 -6.08 8.34 -16.15
N GLU A 80 -5.28 7.51 -16.81
CA GLU A 80 -5.60 6.12 -17.12
C GLU A 80 -5.76 5.27 -15.85
N LEU A 81 -4.81 5.39 -14.91
CA LEU A 81 -4.89 4.70 -13.62
C LEU A 81 -6.12 5.15 -12.83
N GLN A 82 -6.35 6.46 -12.71
CA GLN A 82 -7.51 7.00 -11.99
C GLN A 82 -8.83 6.57 -12.64
N THR A 83 -8.88 6.53 -13.97
CA THR A 83 -10.06 6.05 -14.71
C THR A 83 -10.32 4.59 -14.43
N SER A 84 -9.28 3.74 -14.51
CA SER A 84 -9.37 2.30 -14.24
C SER A 84 -9.82 2.02 -12.81
N VAL A 85 -9.31 2.78 -11.84
CA VAL A 85 -9.76 2.72 -10.43
C VAL A 85 -11.23 3.10 -10.33
N ARG A 86 -11.64 4.23 -10.94
CA ARG A 86 -13.03 4.70 -10.89
C ARG A 86 -14.01 3.71 -11.50
N GLU A 87 -13.65 3.11 -12.64
CA GLU A 87 -14.44 2.07 -13.30
C GLU A 87 -14.56 0.83 -12.41
N THR A 88 -13.44 0.34 -11.87
CA THR A 88 -13.45 -0.83 -10.97
C THR A 88 -14.30 -0.59 -9.72
N LEU A 89 -14.14 0.57 -9.08
CA LEU A 89 -14.98 0.92 -7.93
C LEU A 89 -16.46 0.98 -8.33
N THR A 90 -16.81 1.58 -9.47
CA THR A 90 -18.21 1.69 -9.88
C THR A 90 -18.84 0.34 -10.27
N ASP A 91 -18.06 -0.54 -10.92
CA ASP A 91 -18.60 -1.77 -11.51
C ASP A 91 -18.53 -2.96 -10.55
N GLN A 92 -17.54 -3.00 -9.66
CA GLN A 92 -17.25 -4.16 -8.81
C GLN A 92 -17.35 -3.86 -7.32
N TYR A 93 -17.00 -2.65 -6.89
CA TYR A 93 -16.79 -2.31 -5.48
C TYR A 93 -17.50 -1.01 -5.09
N ASP A 94 -18.73 -0.77 -5.55
CA ASP A 94 -19.37 0.57 -5.47
C ASP A 94 -19.78 0.94 -4.04
N ASP A 95 -20.05 -0.06 -3.21
CA ASP A 95 -20.49 0.10 -1.82
C ASP A 95 -19.94 -1.00 -0.89
N VAL A 96 -20.17 -0.81 0.42
CA VAL A 96 -19.76 -1.75 1.48
C VAL A 96 -20.27 -3.16 1.24
N GLY A 97 -21.50 -3.32 0.73
CA GLY A 97 -22.07 -4.64 0.45
C GLY A 97 -21.31 -5.39 -0.63
N ALA A 98 -20.91 -4.68 -1.69
CA ALA A 98 -20.08 -5.21 -2.75
C ALA A 98 -18.69 -5.61 -2.23
N LEU A 99 -18.07 -4.76 -1.40
CA LEU A 99 -16.78 -5.03 -0.77
C LEU A 99 -16.81 -6.30 0.11
N LEU A 100 -17.82 -6.43 0.96
CA LEU A 100 -18.00 -7.61 1.81
C LEU A 100 -18.16 -8.88 0.99
N SER A 101 -18.94 -8.81 -0.08
CA SER A 101 -19.15 -9.92 -1.01
C SER A 101 -17.87 -10.34 -1.73
N ALA A 102 -16.97 -9.37 -1.97
CA ALA A 102 -15.66 -9.58 -2.58
C ALA A 102 -14.56 -9.98 -1.58
N GLY A 103 -14.88 -10.14 -0.29
CA GLY A 103 -13.95 -10.61 0.73
C GLY A 103 -13.13 -9.52 1.43
N PHE A 104 -13.40 -8.24 1.15
CA PHE A 104 -12.76 -7.15 1.87
C PHE A 104 -13.16 -7.16 3.35
N LYS A 105 -12.21 -6.79 4.20
CA LYS A 105 -12.33 -6.71 5.65
C LYS A 105 -12.22 -5.26 6.11
N PRO A 106 -13.11 -4.81 7.01
CA PRO A 106 -13.07 -3.45 7.53
C PRO A 106 -11.77 -3.21 8.29
N TYR A 107 -11.21 -2.04 8.06
CA TYR A 107 -10.07 -1.48 8.77
C TYR A 107 -10.44 -0.05 9.15
N PHE A 108 -11.07 0.11 10.30
CA PHE A 108 -11.32 1.44 10.85
C PHE A 108 -10.01 1.95 11.49
N ASP A 109 -9.60 3.17 11.17
CA ASP A 109 -8.35 3.76 11.65
C ASP A 109 -8.45 4.10 13.15
N THR A 110 -8.13 3.11 13.97
CA THR A 110 -8.58 3.01 15.36
C THR A 110 -7.76 3.76 16.41
N LEU A 111 -6.74 4.51 16.00
CA LEU A 111 -5.92 5.33 16.90
C LEU A 111 -5.87 6.80 16.51
N ASP A 112 -6.57 7.20 15.44
CA ASP A 112 -6.68 8.62 15.17
C ASP A 112 -7.65 9.23 16.16
N VAL A 113 -7.15 10.20 16.93
CA VAL A 113 -7.88 10.88 18.01
C VAL A 113 -8.85 11.93 17.44
N GLY A 114 -9.08 11.88 16.13
CA GLY A 114 -10.14 12.57 15.45
C GLY A 114 -10.94 11.54 14.66
N ASP A 115 -12.12 11.20 15.15
CA ASP A 115 -13.23 10.64 14.38
C ASP A 115 -13.69 11.62 13.25
N GLU A 116 -12.78 12.44 12.70
CA GLU A 116 -13.09 13.68 11.96
C GLU A 116 -13.00 13.51 10.44
N ASP A 117 -12.30 12.49 9.95
CA ASP A 117 -12.08 12.37 8.50
C ASP A 117 -13.25 11.68 7.78
N GLY A 118 -14.06 10.88 8.50
CA GLY A 118 -15.33 10.34 7.96
C GLY A 118 -15.18 9.33 6.82
N TRP A 119 -14.04 8.65 6.72
CA TRP A 119 -13.80 7.55 5.78
C TRP A 119 -13.05 6.39 6.47
N SER A 120 -13.00 5.23 5.84
CA SER A 120 -12.35 4.02 6.37
C SER A 120 -11.63 3.26 5.27
N HIS A 121 -10.59 2.51 5.65
CA HIS A 121 -9.97 1.54 4.75
C HIS A 121 -10.67 0.19 4.85
N TRP A 122 -10.68 -0.52 3.74
CA TRP A 122 -11.17 -1.88 3.64
C TRP A 122 -10.08 -2.69 2.94
N LEU A 123 -9.60 -3.76 3.55
CA LEU A 123 -8.43 -4.51 3.10
C LEU A 123 -8.84 -5.88 2.58
N ASN A 124 -8.25 -6.33 1.47
CA ASN A 124 -8.48 -7.66 0.92
C ASN A 124 -7.28 -8.59 1.18
N PRO A 125 -7.37 -9.54 2.12
CA PRO A 125 -6.27 -10.46 2.42
C PRO A 125 -5.82 -11.31 1.23
N ASP A 126 -6.73 -11.68 0.33
CA ASP A 126 -6.37 -12.48 -0.83
C ASP A 126 -5.54 -11.65 -1.83
N TYR A 127 -5.79 -10.34 -1.95
CA TYR A 127 -5.04 -9.46 -2.85
C TYR A 127 -3.70 -9.03 -2.24
N ILE A 128 -3.67 -8.72 -0.94
CA ILE A 128 -2.41 -8.46 -0.20
C ILE A 128 -1.46 -9.67 -0.28
N GLY A 129 -2.03 -10.88 -0.25
CA GLY A 129 -1.31 -12.15 -0.27
C GLY A 129 -0.96 -12.68 -1.67
N ASP A 130 -1.29 -11.98 -2.75
CA ASP A 130 -0.96 -12.43 -4.11
C ASP A 130 0.34 -11.80 -4.67
N ASP A 131 0.65 -12.05 -5.94
CA ASP A 131 1.89 -11.60 -6.58
C ASP A 131 1.76 -10.30 -7.39
N THR A 132 0.56 -9.71 -7.42
CA THR A 132 0.25 -8.47 -8.12
C THR A 132 0.53 -7.26 -7.23
N VAL A 133 0.92 -6.15 -7.85
CA VAL A 133 1.10 -4.85 -7.18
C VAL A 133 0.66 -3.79 -8.17
N LEU A 134 -0.11 -2.79 -7.72
CA LEU A 134 -0.61 -1.71 -8.57
C LEU A 134 -1.54 -2.22 -9.69
N ASP A 135 -2.47 -3.12 -9.34
CA ASP A 135 -3.55 -3.58 -10.22
C ASP A 135 -4.88 -2.88 -9.86
N PRO A 136 -5.36 -1.91 -10.67
CA PRO A 136 -6.59 -1.19 -10.37
C PRO A 136 -7.84 -2.09 -10.30
N GLY A 137 -7.82 -3.27 -10.94
CA GLY A 137 -8.91 -4.24 -10.91
C GLY A 137 -8.94 -5.08 -9.62
N ARG A 138 -7.83 -5.15 -8.88
CA ARG A 138 -7.68 -5.98 -7.68
C ARG A 138 -6.92 -5.22 -6.57
N PRO A 139 -7.40 -4.05 -6.14
CA PRO A 139 -6.67 -3.21 -5.18
C PRO A 139 -6.62 -3.87 -3.80
N GLU A 140 -5.46 -3.83 -3.15
CA GLU A 140 -5.27 -4.40 -1.80
C GLU A 140 -6.15 -3.70 -0.76
N SER A 141 -6.49 -2.43 -1.00
CA SER A 141 -7.42 -1.68 -0.18
C SER A 141 -8.37 -0.80 -0.99
N VAL A 142 -9.61 -0.70 -0.52
CA VAL A 142 -10.61 0.28 -0.97
C VAL A 142 -10.91 1.25 0.16
N LEU A 143 -11.04 2.54 -0.17
CA LEU A 143 -11.40 3.60 0.77
C LEU A 143 -12.89 3.90 0.64
N VAL A 144 -13.59 3.93 1.77
CA VAL A 144 -15.05 4.07 1.84
C VAL A 144 -15.41 5.31 2.64
N ASP A 145 -16.33 6.11 2.11
CA ASP A 145 -16.95 7.20 2.86
C ASP A 145 -17.91 6.65 3.92
N ASN A 146 -17.68 6.95 5.19
CA ASN A 146 -18.44 6.36 6.30
C ASN A 146 -19.87 6.88 6.38
N THR A 147 -20.19 8.00 5.73
CA THR A 147 -21.55 8.54 5.68
C THR A 147 -22.37 7.91 4.56
N SER A 148 -21.91 7.99 3.31
CA SER A 148 -22.63 7.48 2.14
C SER A 148 -22.47 5.99 1.92
N TRP A 149 -21.44 5.37 2.54
CA TRP A 149 -21.04 3.98 2.40
C TRP A 149 -20.60 3.63 0.96
N ARG A 150 -20.17 4.64 0.21
CA ARG A 150 -19.66 4.54 -1.15
C ARG A 150 -18.14 4.46 -1.14
N SER A 151 -17.59 3.71 -2.08
CA SER A 151 -16.16 3.73 -2.34
C SER A 151 -15.73 5.06 -2.97
N ILE A 152 -14.62 5.62 -2.51
CA ILE A 152 -14.11 6.94 -2.88
C ILE A 152 -12.67 6.92 -3.41
N GLY A 153 -11.96 5.80 -3.26
CA GLY A 153 -10.61 5.62 -3.75
C GLY A 153 -10.09 4.21 -3.46
N VAL A 154 -8.84 3.97 -3.84
CA VAL A 154 -8.09 2.75 -3.49
C VAL A 154 -6.77 3.12 -2.84
N MET A 155 -6.25 2.21 -2.04
CA MET A 155 -4.87 2.26 -1.56
C MET A 155 -4.20 0.97 -1.99
N PHE A 156 -3.19 1.11 -2.84
CA PHE A 156 -2.33 0.00 -3.20
C PHE A 156 -1.35 -0.26 -2.08
N ILE A 157 -1.05 -1.53 -1.82
CA ILE A 157 -0.07 -1.95 -0.82
C ILE A 157 0.99 -2.79 -1.55
N ALA A 158 2.25 -2.35 -1.52
CA ALA A 158 3.33 -3.02 -2.22
C ALA A 158 3.79 -4.26 -1.46
N THR A 159 2.99 -5.33 -1.55
CA THR A 159 3.29 -6.67 -1.04
C THR A 159 3.32 -7.68 -2.18
N ARG A 160 4.07 -8.76 -2.02
CA ARG A 160 3.95 -9.96 -2.84
C ARG A 160 4.02 -11.19 -1.96
N ASP A 161 3.10 -12.12 -2.17
CA ASP A 161 2.90 -13.26 -1.27
C ASP A 161 2.72 -12.80 0.19
N GLY A 162 2.21 -11.57 0.41
CA GLY A 162 2.07 -10.88 1.70
C GLY A 162 3.37 -10.34 2.33
N ASP A 163 4.51 -10.42 1.64
CA ASP A 163 5.77 -9.81 2.08
C ASP A 163 5.97 -8.43 1.42
N PRO A 164 6.43 -7.40 2.14
CA PRO A 164 6.70 -6.09 1.55
C PRO A 164 7.74 -6.16 0.41
N VAL A 165 7.47 -5.45 -0.69
CA VAL A 165 8.38 -5.35 -1.85
C VAL A 165 8.69 -3.89 -2.19
N ASP A 166 9.72 -3.68 -3.02
CA ASP A 166 9.98 -2.37 -3.61
C ASP A 166 8.85 -2.02 -4.60
N PRO A 167 8.15 -0.89 -4.42
CA PRO A 167 7.03 -0.54 -5.25
C PRO A 167 7.46 -0.13 -6.67
N PRO A 168 6.66 -0.42 -7.70
CA PRO A 168 6.87 0.14 -9.04
C PRO A 168 6.59 1.65 -9.05
N ALA A 169 7.29 2.42 -9.89
CA ALA A 169 6.81 3.76 -10.21
C ALA A 169 5.44 3.69 -10.91
N VAL A 170 4.66 4.77 -10.87
CA VAL A 170 3.47 4.88 -11.72
C VAL A 170 3.93 5.03 -13.17
N TYR A 171 4.89 5.92 -13.40
CA TYR A 171 5.53 6.12 -14.71
C TYR A 171 6.99 6.59 -14.55
N GLU A 172 7.78 6.31 -15.59
CA GLU A 172 9.15 6.79 -15.81
C GLU A 172 9.25 7.23 -17.27
N ASP A 173 9.83 8.41 -17.54
CA ASP A 173 10.03 8.95 -18.90
C ASP A 173 8.74 8.87 -19.78
N ASP A 174 7.60 9.26 -19.21
CA ASP A 174 6.23 9.21 -19.78
C ASP A 174 5.65 7.81 -20.06
N GLU A 175 6.38 6.72 -19.79
CA GLU A 175 5.91 5.34 -19.99
C GLU A 175 5.32 4.73 -18.71
N ALA A 176 4.16 4.07 -18.84
CA ALA A 176 3.53 3.36 -17.73
C ALA A 176 4.40 2.16 -17.32
N VAL A 177 4.76 2.07 -16.04
CA VAL A 177 5.63 0.99 -15.54
C VAL A 177 4.83 -0.21 -15.01
N TRP A 178 3.54 -0.02 -14.70
CA TRP A 178 2.70 -1.05 -14.07
C TRP A 178 2.12 -2.07 -15.06
N ASP A 179 1.96 -1.70 -16.33
CA ASP A 179 1.46 -2.60 -17.39
C ASP A 179 2.54 -3.62 -17.83
N ASP A 180 3.75 -3.14 -18.05
CA ASP A 180 4.83 -3.89 -18.70
C ASP A 180 5.44 -5.03 -17.85
N ARG A 181 5.16 -5.06 -16.54
CA ARG A 181 5.60 -6.13 -15.62
C ARG A 181 4.53 -7.17 -15.30
N ASN A 182 3.25 -6.86 -15.48
CA ASN A 182 2.16 -7.81 -15.21
C ASN A 182 1.95 -8.75 -16.41
N GLU A 183 2.16 -8.28 -17.64
CA GLU A 183 2.02 -9.16 -18.82
C GLU A 183 3.23 -10.08 -19.05
N ARG A 184 4.45 -9.68 -18.64
CA ARG A 184 5.70 -10.39 -19.00
C ARG A 184 6.01 -11.66 -18.20
N ARG A 185 5.06 -12.18 -17.41
CA ARG A 185 5.19 -13.46 -16.70
C ARG A 185 4.27 -14.57 -17.20
N THR A 186 3.49 -14.34 -18.25
CA THR A 186 2.49 -15.32 -18.71
C THR A 186 2.87 -16.13 -19.94
N ASP A 187 4.00 -15.86 -20.60
CA ASP A 187 4.58 -16.76 -21.61
C ASP A 187 6.10 -16.73 -21.41
N GLY A 188 6.75 -17.83 -21.03
CA GLY A 188 6.92 -18.95 -21.95
C GLY A 188 8.21 -18.69 -22.73
N ASP A 189 9.21 -19.52 -22.48
CA ASP A 189 10.46 -19.68 -23.24
C ASP A 189 10.40 -19.15 -24.68
N ASP A 190 11.37 -18.33 -25.10
CA ASP A 190 11.86 -18.28 -26.49
C ASP A 190 13.19 -17.48 -26.55
N ASP A 191 14.30 -18.21 -26.40
CA ASP A 191 15.47 -18.21 -27.29
C ASP A 191 15.89 -16.87 -27.94
N TYR A 192 16.68 -16.06 -27.22
CA TYR A 192 17.53 -15.06 -27.88
C TYR A 192 18.75 -15.76 -28.49
N GLU A 193 18.58 -16.18 -29.74
CA GLU A 193 19.65 -16.63 -30.63
C GLU A 193 20.68 -15.51 -30.82
N TYR A 194 21.93 -15.85 -30.51
CA TYR A 194 23.09 -14.98 -30.50
C TYR A 194 23.57 -14.79 -31.95
N ASP A 195 23.04 -13.80 -32.67
CA ASP A 195 23.49 -13.52 -34.03
C ASP A 195 24.79 -12.69 -34.02
N HIS A 196 25.88 -13.38 -34.32
CA HIS A 196 27.21 -12.85 -34.55
C HIS A 196 27.24 -12.02 -35.84
N HIS A 197 27.31 -10.69 -35.72
CA HIS A 197 27.79 -9.84 -36.81
C HIS A 197 29.29 -9.56 -36.62
N GLU A 198 30.10 -10.35 -37.32
CA GLU A 198 31.50 -10.04 -37.61
C GLU A 198 31.53 -9.04 -38.77
N ASP A 199 31.70 -7.75 -38.47
CA ASP A 199 32.10 -6.76 -39.47
C ASP A 199 33.58 -6.45 -39.34
N GLU A 200 34.31 -7.13 -40.22
CA GLU A 200 35.66 -6.89 -40.72
C GLU A 200 35.74 -5.53 -41.46
N TYR A 201 36.97 -5.04 -41.66
CA TYR A 201 37.39 -3.77 -42.32
C TYR A 201 37.34 -2.51 -41.44
N GLY A 202 38.38 -1.68 -41.35
CA GLY A 202 39.66 -1.64 -42.03
C GLY A 202 40.50 -0.49 -41.45
N GLY A 203 41.80 -0.71 -41.33
CA GLY A 203 42.73 0.25 -40.74
C GLY A 203 42.93 1.52 -41.58
N HIS A 204 43.18 2.63 -40.90
CA HIS A 204 44.01 3.71 -41.42
C HIS A 204 44.94 4.26 -40.34
N ALA A 205 46.21 4.29 -40.70
CA ALA A 205 47.33 4.82 -39.94
C ALA A 205 47.48 6.33 -40.14
N ALA A 206 48.00 6.97 -39.08
CA ALA A 206 48.99 8.06 -39.02
C ALA A 206 48.81 9.37 -39.82
N HIS A 207 49.38 10.44 -39.21
CA HIS A 207 49.54 11.85 -39.62
C HIS A 207 48.46 12.78 -39.04
N ASP A 208 48.75 13.96 -38.52
CA ASP A 208 49.98 14.76 -38.49
C ASP A 208 49.91 15.76 -37.31
N GLU A 209 51.10 16.19 -36.92
CA GLU A 209 51.41 17.14 -35.86
C GLU A 209 51.03 18.57 -36.28
N HIS A 210 50.27 19.29 -35.46
CA HIS A 210 50.17 20.74 -35.54
C HIS A 210 50.22 21.36 -34.14
N GLU A 211 51.40 21.86 -33.81
CA GLU A 211 51.64 22.90 -32.83
C GLU A 211 50.81 24.14 -33.19
N HIS A 212 50.02 24.65 -32.24
CA HIS A 212 49.61 26.05 -32.26
C HIS A 212 49.65 26.65 -30.86
N ASP A 213 50.43 27.71 -30.78
CA ASP A 213 50.69 28.59 -29.67
C ASP A 213 49.43 29.17 -29.02
N GLY A 214 49.42 29.12 -27.69
CA GLY A 214 49.34 30.30 -26.84
C GLY A 214 48.16 31.25 -27.01
N HIS A 215 47.13 31.08 -26.16
CA HIS A 215 46.39 32.20 -25.60
C HIS A 215 46.07 31.95 -24.13
N ASP A 216 46.82 32.66 -23.27
CA ASP A 216 46.41 33.01 -21.91
C ASP A 216 45.11 33.81 -21.96
N HIS A 217 44.05 33.28 -21.36
CA HIS A 217 42.97 34.09 -20.82
C HIS A 217 42.57 33.54 -19.45
N ASP A 218 42.99 34.31 -18.46
CA ASP A 218 42.42 34.51 -17.13
C ASP A 218 41.13 33.73 -16.81
N SER A 219 41.30 32.72 -15.95
CA SER A 219 40.78 32.69 -14.58
C SER A 219 39.52 33.51 -14.32
N ASP A 220 38.35 32.88 -14.48
CA ASP A 220 37.22 32.91 -13.54
C ASP A 220 36.12 32.01 -14.13
N ASN A 221 36.44 30.72 -14.29
CA ASN A 221 35.40 29.71 -14.41
C ASN A 221 34.91 29.43 -12.99
N SER A 222 33.74 29.98 -12.69
CA SER A 222 32.83 29.47 -11.69
C SER A 222 32.56 28.01 -12.01
N ASP A 223 33.42 27.13 -11.49
CA ASP A 223 33.07 25.73 -11.24
C ASP A 223 32.03 25.78 -10.10
N ASP A 224 30.80 26.13 -10.48
CA ASP A 224 29.62 25.71 -9.76
C ASP A 224 29.64 24.18 -9.81
N ASP A 225 30.35 23.59 -8.84
CA ASP A 225 30.04 22.28 -8.27
C ASP A 225 28.60 22.37 -7.76
N HIS A 226 27.65 22.33 -8.69
CA HIS A 226 26.30 21.91 -8.41
C HIS A 226 26.42 20.46 -7.99
N ASP A 227 26.52 20.31 -6.67
CA ASP A 227 26.05 19.17 -5.91
C ASP A 227 24.69 18.76 -6.50
N HIS A 228 24.74 17.91 -7.52
CA HIS A 228 23.59 17.18 -8.00
C HIS A 228 23.23 16.23 -6.86
N GLY A 229 22.43 16.75 -5.93
CA GLY A 229 21.56 15.94 -5.09
C GLY A 229 20.90 14.88 -5.98
N PRO A 230 20.58 13.70 -5.42
CA PRO A 230 20.25 12.50 -6.19
C PRO A 230 19.31 12.89 -7.32
N VAL A 231 19.78 12.65 -8.55
CA VAL A 231 19.13 13.04 -9.80
C VAL A 231 17.77 12.34 -9.82
N GLY A 232 16.78 12.98 -9.19
CA GLY A 232 15.39 12.61 -9.32
C GLY A 232 15.03 12.96 -10.74
N HIS A 233 14.77 11.95 -11.55
CA HIS A 233 14.18 12.15 -12.87
C HIS A 233 12.93 13.01 -12.67
N GLU A 234 12.95 14.26 -13.14
CA GLU A 234 11.84 15.21 -13.01
C GLU A 234 10.54 14.62 -13.60
N ASP A 235 10.68 13.63 -14.48
CA ASP A 235 9.60 12.93 -15.18
C ASP A 235 9.19 11.59 -14.52
N ARG A 236 9.74 11.22 -13.36
CA ARG A 236 9.38 9.98 -12.64
C ARG A 236 8.34 10.28 -11.55
N CYS A 237 7.18 9.63 -11.64
CA CYS A 237 6.16 9.64 -10.60
C CYS A 237 6.15 8.34 -9.80
N SER A 238 6.41 8.44 -8.50
CA SER A 238 6.37 7.31 -7.58
C SER A 238 5.89 7.79 -6.20
N PRO A 239 4.59 8.01 -6.01
CA PRO A 239 4.03 8.64 -4.80
C PRO A 239 3.89 7.67 -3.61
N TRP A 240 4.64 6.57 -3.63
CA TRP A 240 4.67 5.55 -2.58
C TRP A 240 5.27 6.06 -1.28
N HIS A 241 4.58 5.80 -0.18
CA HIS A 241 4.99 6.21 1.15
C HIS A 241 4.75 5.08 2.15
N TYR A 242 5.42 5.16 3.30
CA TYR A 242 5.17 4.28 4.43
C TYR A 242 4.72 5.11 5.64
N HIS A 243 3.95 4.50 6.53
CA HIS A 243 3.62 5.09 7.81
C HIS A 243 4.61 4.60 8.86
N ALA A 244 5.23 5.54 9.58
CA ALA A 244 6.09 5.26 10.73
C ALA A 244 5.49 5.76 12.06
N GLY A 245 4.39 6.49 11.97
CA GLY A 245 3.57 6.86 13.12
C GLY A 245 2.87 5.65 13.73
N LEU A 246 2.69 5.69 15.06
CA LEU A 246 2.00 4.66 15.80
C LEU A 246 0.62 4.34 15.23
N PRO A 247 -0.24 5.31 14.83
CA PRO A 247 -1.56 4.98 14.27
C PRO A 247 -1.50 4.04 13.08
N GLY A 248 -0.78 4.42 12.01
CA GLY A 248 -0.66 3.57 10.81
C GLY A 248 0.06 2.24 11.08
N ARG A 249 1.12 2.24 11.88
CA ARG A 249 1.85 1.00 12.21
C ARG A 249 1.02 0.02 13.05
N PHE A 250 0.31 0.54 14.04
CA PHE A 250 -0.55 -0.26 14.90
C PHE A 250 -1.72 -0.80 14.10
N ALA A 251 -2.32 0.03 13.26
CA ALA A 251 -3.44 -0.38 12.46
C ALA A 251 -3.00 -1.52 11.50
N TRP A 252 -1.86 -1.40 10.79
CA TRP A 252 -1.32 -2.49 9.96
C TRP A 252 -1.02 -3.76 10.77
N TRP A 253 -0.39 -3.62 11.94
CA TRP A 253 -0.18 -4.74 12.85
C TRP A 253 -1.50 -5.40 13.26
N TYR A 254 -2.52 -4.61 13.59
CA TYR A 254 -3.83 -5.09 14.00
C TYR A 254 -4.51 -5.87 12.88
N TYR A 255 -4.46 -5.37 11.65
CA TYR A 255 -4.95 -6.09 10.46
C TYR A 255 -4.33 -7.49 10.37
N ARG A 256 -2.98 -7.57 10.43
CA ARG A 256 -2.25 -8.85 10.37
C ARG A 256 -2.69 -9.81 11.48
N GLN A 257 -2.90 -9.30 12.69
CA GLN A 257 -3.36 -10.14 13.81
C GLN A 257 -4.81 -10.59 13.67
N ALA A 258 -5.72 -9.68 13.30
CA ALA A 258 -7.14 -9.94 13.25
C ALA A 258 -7.54 -10.82 12.05
N TYR A 259 -6.87 -10.65 10.91
CA TYR A 259 -7.32 -11.24 9.65
C TYR A 259 -6.33 -12.22 9.01
N GLU A 260 -5.01 -12.04 9.19
CA GLU A 260 -4.01 -13.00 8.68
C GLU A 260 -3.63 -14.08 9.72
N GLN A 261 -4.07 -13.92 10.97
CA GLN A 261 -3.79 -14.83 12.09
C GLN A 261 -2.29 -15.06 12.35
N ASP A 262 -1.44 -14.06 12.09
CA ASP A 262 0.02 -14.16 12.28
C ASP A 262 0.47 -14.50 13.71
N PHE A 263 -0.43 -14.40 14.69
CA PHE A 263 -0.23 -14.97 16.03
C PHE A 263 0.14 -16.47 15.97
N ALA A 264 -0.41 -17.22 15.01
CA ALA A 264 -0.13 -18.65 14.83
C ALA A 264 1.36 -18.92 14.58
N ASP A 265 2.05 -17.97 13.93
CA ASP A 265 3.47 -18.03 13.61
C ASP A 265 4.35 -17.33 14.67
N GLY A 266 3.74 -16.70 15.67
CA GLY A 266 4.42 -16.08 16.81
C GLY A 266 5.00 -14.69 16.54
N ASP A 267 4.62 -14.05 15.43
CA ASP A 267 5.03 -12.68 15.10
C ASP A 267 4.11 -11.67 15.79
N LEU A 268 4.54 -11.17 16.95
CA LEU A 268 3.76 -10.25 17.79
C LEU A 268 4.34 -8.84 17.84
N GLU A 269 5.49 -8.58 17.20
CA GLU A 269 6.13 -7.27 17.25
C GLU A 269 5.50 -6.32 16.22
N ALA A 270 5.06 -5.14 16.65
CA ALA A 270 4.62 -4.11 15.73
C ALA A 270 5.80 -3.67 14.83
N PRO A 271 5.65 -3.65 13.49
CA PRO A 271 6.77 -3.39 12.59
C PRO A 271 7.26 -1.95 12.75
N CYS A 272 8.50 -1.63 12.34
CA CYS A 272 9.02 -0.25 12.44
C CYS A 272 8.30 0.74 11.51
N ARG A 273 7.74 0.25 10.42
CA ARG A 273 6.93 1.00 9.43
C ARG A 273 5.97 0.03 8.73
N THR A 274 4.93 0.56 8.09
CA THR A 274 4.07 -0.23 7.19
C THR A 274 4.84 -0.63 5.92
N PRO A 275 4.29 -1.53 5.08
CA PRO A 275 4.69 -1.63 3.69
C PRO A 275 4.56 -0.28 2.97
N CYS A 276 5.13 -0.19 1.77
CA CYS A 276 4.90 0.96 0.90
C CYS A 276 3.45 0.95 0.43
N MET A 277 2.78 2.09 0.49
CA MET A 277 1.39 2.26 0.12
C MET A 277 1.23 3.49 -0.78
N MET A 278 0.18 3.49 -1.60
CA MET A 278 -0.13 4.58 -2.50
C MET A 278 -1.65 4.73 -2.63
N HIS A 279 -2.16 5.91 -2.28
CA HIS A 279 -3.55 6.26 -2.48
C HIS A 279 -3.79 6.68 -3.93
N VAL A 280 -4.95 6.32 -4.47
CA VAL A 280 -5.49 6.84 -5.74
C VAL A 280 -6.95 7.17 -5.51
N TRP A 281 -7.28 8.46 -5.52
CA TRP A 281 -8.65 8.93 -5.30
C TRP A 281 -9.47 8.87 -6.58
N ALA A 282 -10.67 8.29 -6.49
CA ALA A 282 -11.63 8.24 -7.60
C ALA A 282 -12.52 9.49 -7.68
N VAL A 283 -12.59 10.23 -6.57
CA VAL A 283 -13.23 11.55 -6.44
C VAL A 283 -12.19 12.66 -6.54
N ASP A 284 -12.66 13.89 -6.77
CA ASP A 284 -11.76 15.06 -6.83
C ASP A 284 -11.07 15.29 -5.49
N HIS A 285 -9.79 15.62 -5.52
CA HIS A 285 -9.02 15.93 -4.31
C HIS A 285 -8.19 17.21 -4.55
N PRO A 286 -8.26 18.23 -3.67
CA PRO A 286 -7.57 19.51 -3.90
C PRO A 286 -6.04 19.39 -3.94
N ASP A 287 -5.49 18.39 -3.24
CA ASP A 287 -4.05 18.08 -3.24
C ASP A 287 -3.64 17.02 -4.29
N GLY A 288 -4.55 16.68 -5.22
CA GLY A 288 -4.30 15.80 -6.36
C GLY A 288 -4.63 14.33 -6.17
N VAL A 289 -4.48 13.55 -7.25
CA VAL A 289 -4.96 12.15 -7.34
C VAL A 289 -4.30 11.24 -6.31
N TYR A 290 -3.02 11.49 -6.00
CA TYR A 290 -2.21 10.70 -5.07
C TYR A 290 -2.12 11.31 -3.66
N ALA A 291 -3.02 12.23 -3.31
CA ALA A 291 -2.98 12.87 -2.01
C ALA A 291 -3.01 11.85 -0.86
N HIS A 292 -2.21 12.09 0.18
CA HIS A 292 -2.14 11.20 1.34
C HIS A 292 -3.36 11.29 2.25
N GLY A 293 -3.93 12.50 2.38
CA GLY A 293 -5.11 12.74 3.20
C GLY A 293 -6.39 12.34 2.47
N GLY A 294 -7.45 12.11 3.24
CA GLY A 294 -8.78 11.89 2.68
C GLY A 294 -9.34 13.15 2.00
N PRO A 295 -10.16 12.99 0.95
CA PRO A 295 -10.80 14.12 0.30
C PRO A 295 -11.73 14.85 1.27
N PRO A 296 -11.85 16.19 1.13
CA PRO A 296 -12.74 16.96 1.98
C PRO A 296 -14.19 16.48 1.79
N PRO A 297 -15.08 16.64 2.80
CA PRO A 297 -16.43 16.09 2.75
C PRO A 297 -17.22 16.50 1.51
N ASP A 298 -17.08 17.75 1.05
CA ASP A 298 -17.77 18.30 -0.12
C ASP A 298 -17.34 17.62 -1.44
N ALA A 299 -16.11 17.10 -1.51
CA ALA A 299 -15.64 16.32 -2.66
C ALA A 299 -16.12 14.86 -2.64
N ARG A 300 -16.58 14.37 -1.49
CA ARG A 300 -17.14 13.01 -1.32
C ARG A 300 -18.66 12.95 -1.40
N GLU A 301 -19.33 14.10 -1.50
CA GLU A 301 -20.79 14.18 -1.56
C GLU A 301 -21.34 13.41 -2.76
N ARG A 302 -21.82 12.20 -2.50
CA ARG A 302 -22.49 11.31 -3.47
C ARG A 302 -23.84 10.86 -2.90
N PRO A 303 -24.80 10.46 -3.75
CA PRO A 303 -25.97 9.72 -3.27
C PRO A 303 -25.50 8.51 -2.46
N PRO A 304 -26.03 8.31 -1.24
CA PRO A 304 -25.72 7.14 -0.44
C PRO A 304 -25.96 5.82 -1.19
N ALA A 305 -25.37 4.74 -0.70
CA ALA A 305 -25.71 3.39 -1.17
C ALA A 305 -27.23 3.16 -1.05
N ASP A 306 -27.84 2.55 -2.07
CA ASP A 306 -29.29 2.33 -2.09
C ASP A 306 -29.75 1.40 -0.95
N ASN A 307 -28.86 0.53 -0.49
CA ASN A 307 -29.01 -0.32 0.69
C ASN A 307 -27.62 -0.74 1.19
N ALA A 308 -27.56 -1.31 2.39
CA ALA A 308 -26.32 -1.78 3.00
C ALA A 308 -25.63 -2.94 2.25
N GLY A 309 -26.40 -3.76 1.52
CA GLY A 309 -25.94 -4.99 0.89
C GLY A 309 -25.68 -6.16 1.86
N PHE A 310 -26.01 -6.01 3.14
CA PHE A 310 -25.97 -7.05 4.17
C PHE A 310 -27.09 -6.85 5.20
N GLU A 311 -27.27 -7.82 6.10
CA GLU A 311 -28.32 -7.77 7.13
C GLU A 311 -27.97 -6.75 8.22
N THR A 312 -28.57 -5.55 8.16
CA THR A 312 -28.46 -4.52 9.20
C THR A 312 -29.73 -3.66 9.25
N ASN A 313 -29.93 -2.94 10.36
CA ASN A 313 -31.00 -1.95 10.50
C ASN A 313 -30.52 -0.51 10.24
N ALA A 314 -29.21 -0.32 10.04
CA ALA A 314 -28.64 0.98 9.73
C ALA A 314 -28.88 1.37 8.27
N GLU A 315 -28.97 2.67 8.02
CA GLU A 315 -29.29 3.26 6.71
C GLU A 315 -28.12 4.13 6.20
N PRO A 316 -27.53 3.80 5.03
CA PRO A 316 -26.52 4.65 4.40
C PRO A 316 -26.99 6.09 4.25
N GLY A 317 -26.13 7.05 4.58
CA GLY A 317 -26.41 8.49 4.57
C GLY A 317 -27.13 9.02 5.81
N THR A 318 -27.60 8.13 6.70
CA THR A 318 -28.20 8.49 8.00
C THR A 318 -27.35 8.01 9.17
N ASP A 319 -26.91 6.76 9.13
CA ASP A 319 -26.07 6.14 10.14
C ASP A 319 -24.61 6.08 9.66
N GLU A 320 -23.66 6.36 10.55
CA GLU A 320 -22.23 6.29 10.23
C GLU A 320 -21.75 4.84 10.26
N LEU A 321 -21.04 4.43 9.21
CA LEU A 321 -20.43 3.12 9.11
C LEU A 321 -19.42 2.90 10.24
N GLY A 322 -19.62 1.83 11.01
CA GLY A 322 -18.78 1.47 12.15
C GLY A 322 -18.95 0.01 12.55
N TRP A 323 -18.13 -0.44 13.51
CA TRP A 323 -18.12 -1.83 13.99
C TRP A 323 -19.48 -2.34 14.47
N ASP A 324 -20.32 -1.48 15.05
CA ASP A 324 -21.62 -1.83 15.62
C ASP A 324 -22.71 -2.08 14.56
N ILE A 325 -22.46 -1.69 13.32
CA ILE A 325 -23.37 -1.87 12.19
C ILE A 325 -23.05 -3.15 11.41
N LEU A 326 -21.79 -3.60 11.43
CA LEU A 326 -21.32 -4.71 10.65
C LEU A 326 -21.84 -6.06 11.18
N PRO A 327 -21.94 -7.09 10.31
CA PRO A 327 -22.23 -8.45 10.73
C PRO A 327 -21.22 -8.94 11.78
N ASP A 328 -21.70 -9.65 12.80
CA ASP A 328 -20.88 -10.14 13.92
C ASP A 328 -19.66 -10.96 13.44
N GLU A 329 -19.79 -11.71 12.34
CA GLU A 329 -18.71 -12.52 11.77
C GLU A 329 -17.56 -11.70 11.14
N LEU A 330 -17.76 -10.40 10.93
CA LEU A 330 -16.76 -9.48 10.39
C LEU A 330 -16.14 -8.60 11.47
N VAL A 331 -16.73 -8.56 12.66
CA VAL A 331 -16.19 -7.85 13.81
C VAL A 331 -15.16 -8.76 14.49
N PRO A 332 -13.90 -8.32 14.63
CA PRO A 332 -12.90 -9.11 15.34
C PRO A 332 -13.27 -9.30 16.83
N ASP A 333 -12.87 -10.44 17.41
CA ASP A 333 -13.14 -10.78 18.82
C ASP A 333 -12.64 -9.71 19.81
N GLU A 334 -11.50 -9.09 19.49
CA GLU A 334 -10.95 -7.94 20.23
C GLU A 334 -10.84 -6.75 19.27
N ARG A 335 -11.63 -5.70 19.53
CA ARG A 335 -11.53 -4.45 18.77
C ARG A 335 -10.36 -3.61 19.25
N PRO A 336 -9.82 -2.72 18.41
CA PRO A 336 -8.66 -1.93 18.79
C PRO A 336 -8.83 -1.08 20.05
N GLU A 337 -10.02 -0.52 20.29
CA GLU A 337 -10.34 0.24 21.50
C GLU A 337 -10.35 -0.63 22.78
N ASP A 338 -10.55 -1.94 22.62
CA ASP A 338 -10.53 -2.92 23.69
C ASP A 338 -9.09 -3.37 24.03
N LEU A 339 -8.15 -3.20 23.10
CA LEU A 339 -6.73 -3.51 23.29
C LEU A 339 -6.05 -2.51 24.25
N THR A 340 -5.19 -3.05 25.12
CA THR A 340 -4.32 -2.23 25.97
C THR A 340 -2.93 -2.16 25.35
N ILE A 341 -2.61 -1.05 24.69
CA ILE A 341 -1.29 -0.84 24.09
C ILE A 341 -0.32 -0.29 25.15
N PRO A 342 0.76 -1.01 25.51
CA PRO A 342 1.73 -0.52 26.47
C PRO A 342 2.38 0.80 25.98
N GLY A 343 2.24 1.87 26.75
CA GLY A 343 2.81 3.18 26.44
C GLY A 343 1.84 4.19 25.81
N VAL A 344 0.64 3.77 25.41
CA VAL A 344 -0.46 4.65 25.03
C VAL A 344 -1.39 4.77 26.24
N ARG A 345 -1.56 5.98 26.79
CA ARG A 345 -2.60 6.21 27.81
C ARG A 345 -3.91 6.47 27.08
N LYS A 346 -4.96 5.75 27.47
CA LYS A 346 -6.35 6.10 27.14
C LYS A 346 -6.69 7.49 27.67
#